data_AF-J5SHR5-F1
#
_entry.id   AF-J5SHR5-F1
#
_cell.length_a   1.000
_cell.length_b   1.000
_cell.length_c   1.000
_cell.angle_alpha   90.00
_cell.angle_beta   90.00
_cell.angle_gamma   90.00
#
_symmetry.space_group_name_H-M   'P 1'
#
loop_
_entity.id
_entity.type
_entity.pdbx_description
1 polymer ?
#
loop_
_entity_poly.entity_id
_entity_poly.type
_entity_poly.pdbx_seq_one_letter_code
_entity_poly.pdbx_strand_id
1 'polypeptide(L)'
;MSTTDPAQQVGPRPALLLAVATQQHLLSELFTVLQATSSAPNADALPALHAGLVQSSERLDQLSAELKVHQAAYAEMLAKQKKAKELEDEIRSVIRELHGAKVDLEEVVNEGAKVRESIEQSEKDPVSVDQLIAHAHALAKTTSAPVSSLLAPVDKAAATPWPNEAAMRQGLLFQLEGSMSGVGDVGVVGDVTAPEPAQPAPQVVHEEPGRRYDPGAVFQLDLNSDDSDDD
;
A
#
# COMPACT_ATOMS: atom_id res chain seq x y z
N MET A 1 25.79 33.58 -39.75
CA MET A 1 26.83 32.63 -40.19
C MET A 1 27.94 32.70 -39.16
N SER A 2 27.91 31.81 -38.17
CA SER A 2 28.89 31.79 -37.09
C SER A 2 30.09 30.97 -37.54
N THR A 3 31.20 31.64 -37.83
CA THR A 3 32.48 31.00 -38.13
C THR A 3 33.08 30.51 -36.82
N THR A 4 32.82 29.25 -36.46
CA THR A 4 33.55 28.55 -35.40
C THR A 4 34.97 28.30 -35.88
N ASP A 5 35.92 28.96 -35.22
CA ASP A 5 37.36 28.88 -35.43
C ASP A 5 37.85 27.46 -35.05
N PRO A 6 38.61 26.73 -35.88
CA PRO A 6 39.03 25.35 -35.59
C PRO A 6 39.89 25.18 -34.33
N ALA A 7 40.35 26.28 -33.71
CA ALA A 7 41.01 26.26 -32.41
C ALA A 7 40.06 26.03 -31.21
N GLN A 8 38.75 26.23 -31.36
CA GLN A 8 37.74 26.03 -30.29
C GLN A 8 37.34 24.57 -30.07
N GLN A 9 37.81 23.62 -30.89
CA GLN A 9 37.46 22.19 -30.74
C GLN A 9 38.28 21.45 -29.67
N VAL A 10 39.36 22.04 -29.19
CA VAL A 10 40.15 21.48 -28.10
C VAL A 10 39.56 22.05 -26.81
N GLY A 11 38.97 21.21 -25.96
CA GLY A 11 38.36 21.66 -24.71
C GLY A 11 39.29 22.57 -23.89
N PRO A 12 38.76 23.40 -22.98
CA PRO A 12 39.55 24.43 -22.29
C PRO A 12 40.73 23.84 -21.50
N ARG A 13 40.60 22.60 -21.02
CA ARG A 13 41.65 21.88 -20.29
C ARG A 13 42.88 21.56 -21.17
N PRO A 14 42.77 20.85 -22.30
CA PRO A 14 43.93 20.60 -23.16
C PRO A 14 44.56 21.88 -23.71
N ALA A 15 43.79 22.94 -23.96
CA ALA A 15 44.34 24.24 -24.38
C ALA A 15 45.23 24.89 -23.30
N LEU A 16 44.80 24.84 -22.04
CA LEU A 16 45.55 25.36 -20.90
C LEU A 16 46.83 24.55 -20.64
N LEU A 17 46.74 23.22 -20.71
CA LEU A 17 47.90 22.33 -20.55
C LEU A 17 48.94 22.55 -21.66
N LEU A 18 48.48 22.74 -22.90
CA LEU A 18 49.37 23.05 -24.02
C LEU A 18 50.07 24.40 -23.78
N ALA A 19 49.33 25.43 -23.38
CA ALA A 19 49.90 26.75 -23.13
C ALA A 19 50.97 26.74 -22.01
N VAL A 20 50.72 26.01 -20.92
CA VAL A 20 51.71 25.81 -19.84
C VAL A 20 52.93 25.03 -20.33
N ALA A 21 52.73 23.97 -21.11
CA ALA A 21 53.83 23.19 -21.68
C ALA A 21 54.68 24.04 -22.64
N THR A 22 54.05 24.89 -23.46
CA THR A 22 54.77 25.81 -24.35
C THR A 22 55.59 26.84 -23.57
N GLN A 23 55.06 27.36 -22.46
CA GLN A 23 55.78 28.31 -21.62
C GLN A 23 56.98 27.64 -20.93
N GLN A 24 56.82 26.41 -20.44
CA GLN A 24 57.92 25.62 -19.88
C GLN A 24 59.04 25.39 -20.91
N HIS A 25 58.67 25.07 -22.15
CA HIS A 25 59.63 24.86 -23.22
C HIS A 25 60.39 26.16 -23.55
N LEU A 26 59.69 27.28 -23.75
CA LEU A 26 60.32 28.58 -24.02
C LEU A 26 61.25 29.04 -22.89
N LEU A 27 60.88 28.80 -21.63
CA LEU A 27 61.75 29.08 -20.49
C LEU A 27 63.02 28.21 -20.51
N SER A 28 62.90 26.92 -20.82
CA SER A 28 64.06 26.03 -20.93
C SER A 28 65.03 26.44 -22.04
N GLU A 29 64.50 26.90 -23.17
CA GLU A 29 65.32 27.43 -24.27
C GLU A 29 65.99 28.75 -23.87
N LEU A 30 65.28 29.65 -23.21
CA LEU A 30 65.83 30.90 -22.69
C LEU A 30 66.99 30.63 -21.72
N PHE A 31 66.81 29.72 -20.75
CA PHE A 31 67.88 29.34 -19.82
C PHE A 31 69.08 28.72 -20.54
N THR A 32 68.86 27.93 -21.59
CA THR A 32 69.93 27.32 -22.39
C THR A 32 70.72 28.38 -23.15
N VAL A 33 70.02 29.35 -23.77
CA VAL A 33 70.64 30.48 -24.47
C VAL A 33 71.42 31.37 -23.51
N LEU A 34 70.89 31.66 -22.32
CA LEU A 34 71.58 32.43 -21.27
C LEU A 34 72.85 31.74 -20.75
N GLN A 35 72.84 30.41 -20.63
CA GLN A 35 74.04 29.65 -20.25
C GLN A 35 75.09 29.64 -21.38
N ALA A 36 74.64 29.61 -22.64
CA ALA A 36 75.50 29.60 -23.83
C ALA A 36 76.10 30.96 -24.19
N THR A 37 75.48 32.09 -23.79
CA THR A 37 75.95 33.47 -24.06
C THR A 37 77.32 33.83 -23.47
N SER A 38 77.97 32.95 -22.72
CA SER A 38 79.40 33.05 -22.40
C SER A 38 80.31 32.85 -23.63
N SER A 39 79.77 32.33 -24.74
CA SER A 39 80.42 32.22 -26.05
C SER A 39 79.47 32.77 -27.14
N ALA A 40 79.96 33.61 -28.05
CA ALA A 40 79.20 34.73 -28.58
C ALA A 40 78.46 34.63 -29.96
N PRO A 41 77.75 33.56 -30.41
CA PRO A 41 77.02 33.64 -31.69
C PRO A 41 75.48 33.77 -31.61
N ASN A 42 74.82 33.60 -30.45
CA ASN A 42 73.34 33.44 -30.41
C ASN A 42 72.56 34.62 -29.77
N ALA A 43 73.17 35.80 -29.64
CA ALA A 43 72.53 36.96 -29.00
C ALA A 43 71.28 37.48 -29.72
N ASP A 44 71.16 37.25 -31.03
CA ASP A 44 70.01 37.70 -31.85
C ASP A 44 68.71 36.93 -31.60
N ALA A 45 68.77 35.74 -30.98
CA ALA A 45 67.58 34.91 -30.70
C ALA A 45 66.84 35.29 -29.39
N LEU A 46 67.49 36.04 -28.49
CA LEU A 46 66.94 36.51 -27.22
C LEU A 46 65.64 37.33 -27.35
N PRO A 47 65.55 38.37 -28.21
CA PRO A 47 64.33 39.16 -28.34
C PRO A 47 63.15 38.34 -28.87
N ALA A 48 63.40 37.35 -29.74
CA ALA A 48 62.37 36.46 -30.28
C ALA A 48 61.80 35.52 -29.20
N LEU A 49 62.65 34.93 -28.35
CA LEU A 49 62.23 34.10 -27.22
C LEU A 49 61.45 34.91 -26.17
N HIS A 50 61.89 36.13 -25.88
CA HIS A 50 61.18 37.03 -24.98
C HIS A 50 59.79 37.39 -25.52
N ALA A 51 59.68 37.75 -26.80
CA ALA A 51 58.40 38.02 -27.44
C ALA A 51 57.46 36.81 -27.41
N GLY A 52 57.98 35.60 -27.67
CA GLY A 52 57.23 34.36 -27.56
C GLY A 52 56.72 34.07 -26.13
N LEU A 53 57.55 34.36 -25.11
CA LEU A 53 57.14 34.23 -23.71
C LEU A 53 55.99 35.18 -23.37
N VAL A 54 56.09 36.46 -23.77
CA VAL A 54 55.05 37.46 -23.55
C VAL A 54 53.73 37.03 -24.21
N GLN A 55 53.80 36.59 -25.47
CA GLN A 55 52.62 36.09 -26.19
C GLN A 55 52.00 34.86 -25.51
N SER A 56 52.84 33.95 -24.97
CA SER A 56 52.35 32.79 -24.22
C SER A 56 51.67 33.17 -22.90
N SER A 57 52.20 34.18 -22.20
CA SER A 57 51.57 34.69 -20.97
C SER A 57 50.24 35.38 -21.24
N GLU A 58 50.15 36.21 -22.28
CA GLU A 58 48.89 36.84 -22.68
C GLU A 58 47.83 35.78 -23.04
N ARG A 59 48.25 34.71 -23.72
CA ARG A 59 47.36 33.59 -24.07
C ARG A 59 46.87 32.84 -22.84
N LEU A 60 47.72 32.62 -21.83
CA LEU A 60 47.33 32.01 -20.56
C LEU A 60 46.34 32.89 -19.79
N ASP A 61 46.57 34.19 -19.77
CA ASP A 61 45.67 35.14 -19.11
C ASP A 61 44.29 35.12 -19.76
N GLN A 62 44.23 35.14 -21.09
CA GLN A 62 42.98 35.03 -21.85
C GLN A 62 42.25 33.71 -21.58
N LEU A 63 42.95 32.58 -21.65
CA LEU A 63 42.38 31.25 -21.36
C LEU A 63 41.87 31.15 -19.91
N SER A 64 42.58 31.76 -18.95
CA SER A 64 42.16 31.77 -17.55
C SER A 64 40.90 32.61 -17.32
N ALA A 65 40.75 33.72 -18.04
CA ALA A 65 39.56 34.56 -17.98
C ALA A 65 38.36 33.83 -18.58
N GLU A 66 38.52 33.18 -19.73
CA GLU A 66 37.49 32.37 -20.37
C GLU A 66 37.05 31.19 -19.49
N LEU A 67 38.02 30.52 -18.84
CA LEU A 67 37.73 29.44 -17.89
C LEU A 67 36.84 29.93 -16.73
N LYS A 68 37.11 31.11 -16.18
CA LYS A 68 36.29 31.67 -15.08
C LYS A 68 34.86 31.92 -15.52
N VAL A 69 34.66 32.44 -16.73
CA VAL A 69 33.31 32.64 -17.31
C VAL A 69 32.61 31.31 -17.48
N HIS A 70 33.29 30.30 -18.02
CA HIS A 70 32.72 28.96 -18.18
C HIS A 70 32.38 28.30 -16.83
N GLN A 71 33.23 28.46 -15.82
CA GLN A 71 32.98 27.96 -14.46
C GLN A 71 31.75 28.63 -13.82
N ALA A 72 31.58 29.94 -14.00
CA ALA A 72 30.40 30.66 -13.52
C ALA A 72 29.13 30.16 -14.23
N ALA A 73 29.16 30.03 -15.56
CA ALA A 73 28.04 29.50 -16.33
C ALA A 73 27.70 28.05 -15.94
N TYR A 74 28.71 27.22 -15.67
CA TYR A 74 28.52 25.85 -15.21
C TYR A 74 27.89 25.79 -13.81
N ALA A 75 28.30 26.66 -12.90
CA ALA A 75 27.68 26.77 -11.57
C ALA A 75 26.20 27.19 -11.67
N GLU A 76 25.87 28.15 -12.55
CA GLU A 76 24.48 28.51 -12.83
C GLU A 76 23.67 27.35 -13.42
N MET A 77 24.28 26.58 -14.32
CA MET A 77 23.65 25.39 -14.92
C MET A 77 23.34 24.34 -13.84
N LEU A 78 24.27 24.07 -12.93
CA LEU A 78 24.05 23.17 -11.80
C LEU A 78 22.95 23.68 -10.86
N ALA A 79 22.89 24.99 -10.60
CA ALA A 79 21.83 25.58 -9.79
C ALA A 79 20.45 25.42 -10.46
N LYS A 80 20.36 25.66 -11.77
CA LYS A 80 19.13 25.44 -12.56
C LYS A 80 18.74 23.96 -12.59
N GLN A 81 19.70 23.05 -12.73
CA GLN A 81 19.46 21.61 -12.69
C GLN A 81 18.89 21.18 -11.34
N LYS A 82 19.44 21.71 -10.23
CA LYS A 82 18.93 21.43 -8.89
C LYS A 82 17.49 21.93 -8.74
N LYS A 83 17.20 23.15 -9.18
CA LYS A 83 15.85 23.72 -9.14
C LYS A 83 14.85 22.92 -9.98
N ALA A 84 15.26 22.43 -11.15
CA ALA A 84 14.42 21.57 -11.97
C ALA A 84 14.08 20.26 -11.24
N LYS A 85 15.05 19.63 -10.59
CA LYS A 85 14.82 18.42 -9.78
C LYS A 85 13.87 18.68 -8.60
N GLU A 86 14.05 19.79 -7.89
CA GLU A 86 13.17 20.19 -6.79
C GLU A 86 11.71 20.35 -7.27
N LEU A 87 11.49 20.99 -8.42
CA LEU A 87 10.18 21.13 -9.03
C LEU A 87 9.58 19.79 -9.50
N GLU A 88 10.40 18.89 -10.07
CA GLU A 88 9.93 17.55 -10.43
C GLU A 88 9.48 16.75 -9.21
N ASP A 89 10.22 16.84 -8.10
CA ASP A 89 9.88 16.14 -6.87
C ASP A 89 8.58 16.71 -6.25
N GLU A 90 8.38 18.02 -6.32
CA GLU A 90 7.12 18.69 -5.92
C GLU A 90 5.94 18.19 -6.78
N ILE A 91 6.09 18.17 -8.10
CA ILE A 91 5.05 17.65 -9.01
C ILE A 91 4.74 16.19 -8.70
N ARG A 92 5.76 15.35 -8.45
CA ARG A 92 5.54 13.95 -8.06
C ARG A 92 4.87 13.82 -6.69
N SER A 93 5.06 14.77 -5.77
CA SER A 93 4.30 14.81 -4.51
C SER A 93 2.82 15.09 -4.78
N VAL A 94 2.52 16.14 -5.54
CA VAL A 94 1.15 16.53 -5.89
C VAL A 94 0.42 15.40 -6.61
N ILE A 95 1.07 14.70 -7.54
CA ILE A 95 0.46 13.54 -8.23
C ILE A 95 0.13 12.41 -7.25
N ARG A 96 1.00 12.14 -6.27
CA ARG A 96 0.75 11.10 -5.26
C ARG A 96 -0.40 11.50 -4.33
N GLU A 97 -0.45 12.75 -3.91
CA GLU A 97 -1.55 13.29 -3.10
C GLU A 97 -2.88 13.24 -3.85
N LEU A 98 -2.89 13.63 -5.12
CA LEU A 98 -4.08 13.58 -5.96
C LEU A 98 -4.55 12.14 -6.18
N HIS A 99 -3.63 11.21 -6.40
CA HIS A 99 -3.96 9.79 -6.51
C HIS A 99 -4.54 9.24 -5.20
N GLY A 100 -3.96 9.60 -4.05
CA GLY A 100 -4.50 9.24 -2.74
C GLY A 100 -5.94 9.75 -2.58
N ALA A 101 -6.16 11.05 -2.81
CA ALA A 101 -7.49 11.64 -2.72
C ALA A 101 -8.50 11.03 -3.71
N LYS A 102 -8.06 10.61 -4.90
CA LYS A 102 -8.91 9.90 -5.86
C LYS A 102 -9.37 8.55 -5.29
N VAL A 103 -8.45 7.77 -4.71
CA VAL A 103 -8.76 6.46 -4.12
C VAL A 103 -9.73 6.63 -2.94
N ASP A 104 -9.46 7.58 -2.04
CA ASP A 104 -10.32 7.85 -0.89
C ASP A 104 -11.74 8.26 -1.35
N LEU A 105 -11.84 9.08 -2.40
CA LEU A 105 -13.14 9.48 -2.96
C LEU A 105 -13.87 8.30 -3.60
N GLU A 106 -13.15 7.43 -4.30
CA GLU A 106 -13.73 6.20 -4.89
C GLU A 106 -14.26 5.26 -3.80
N GLU A 107 -13.57 5.14 -2.66
CA GLU A 107 -14.06 4.39 -1.50
C GLU A 107 -15.37 4.98 -0.96
N VAL A 108 -15.41 6.29 -0.70
CA VAL A 108 -16.63 6.97 -0.20
C VAL A 108 -17.80 6.84 -1.18
N VAL A 109 -17.55 6.93 -2.49
CA VAL A 109 -18.58 6.76 -3.51
C VAL A 109 -19.11 5.32 -3.51
N ASN A 110 -18.23 4.32 -3.39
CA ASN A 110 -18.62 2.91 -3.32
C ASN A 110 -19.41 2.60 -2.04
N GLU A 111 -19.03 3.17 -0.90
CA GLU A 111 -19.81 3.07 0.34
C GLU A 111 -21.18 3.73 0.19
N GLY A 112 -21.25 4.92 -0.40
CA GLY A 112 -22.50 5.61 -0.70
C GLY A 112 -23.42 4.77 -1.60
N ALA A 113 -22.86 4.08 -2.60
CA ALA A 113 -23.61 3.17 -3.46
C ALA A 113 -24.19 1.98 -2.69
N LYS A 114 -23.40 1.35 -1.81
CA LYS A 114 -23.88 0.25 -0.94
C LYS A 114 -24.98 0.70 0.02
N VAL A 115 -24.81 1.88 0.63
CA VAL A 115 -25.83 2.46 1.52
C VAL A 115 -27.13 2.69 0.74
N ARG A 116 -27.04 3.26 -0.45
CA ARG A 116 -28.21 3.46 -1.31
C ARG A 116 -28.90 2.15 -1.66
N GLU A 117 -28.16 1.12 -2.04
CA GLU A 117 -28.70 -0.21 -2.31
C GLU A 117 -29.41 -0.80 -1.08
N SER A 118 -28.83 -0.64 0.12
CA SER A 118 -29.45 -1.10 1.36
C SER A 118 -30.74 -0.36 1.70
N ILE A 119 -30.84 0.94 1.37
CA ILE A 119 -32.06 1.74 1.52
C ILE A 119 -33.10 1.25 0.53
N GLU A 120 -32.74 1.10 -0.75
CA GLU A 120 -33.65 0.60 -1.78
C GLU A 120 -34.18 -0.81 -1.44
N GLN A 121 -33.35 -1.67 -0.85
CA GLN A 121 -33.80 -2.98 -0.36
C GLN A 121 -34.74 -2.88 0.85
N SER A 122 -34.45 -1.98 1.79
CA SER A 122 -35.29 -1.75 2.97
C SER A 122 -36.63 -1.12 2.61
N GLU A 123 -36.68 -0.31 1.55
CA GLU A 123 -37.92 0.26 1.01
C GLU A 123 -38.77 -0.78 0.27
N LYS A 124 -38.14 -1.76 -0.40
CA LYS A 124 -38.84 -2.88 -1.05
C LYS A 124 -39.50 -3.80 -0.03
N ASP A 125 -38.81 -4.09 1.07
CA ASP A 125 -39.27 -5.00 2.12
C ASP A 125 -39.47 -4.25 3.46
N PRO A 126 -40.49 -3.38 3.57
CA PRO A 126 -40.70 -2.62 4.79
C PRO A 126 -41.12 -3.54 5.94
N VAL A 127 -40.34 -3.54 7.02
CA VAL A 127 -40.71 -4.28 8.24
C VAL A 127 -41.88 -3.57 8.91
N SER A 128 -42.95 -4.31 9.19
CA SER A 128 -44.11 -3.74 9.87
C SER A 128 -43.75 -3.26 11.29
N VAL A 129 -44.27 -2.09 11.66
CA VAL A 129 -44.03 -1.47 12.97
C VAL A 129 -44.48 -2.40 14.11
N ASP A 130 -45.58 -3.12 13.92
CA ASP A 130 -46.11 -4.05 14.92
C ASP A 130 -45.15 -5.21 15.18
N GLN A 131 -44.52 -5.78 14.14
CA GLN A 131 -43.51 -6.83 14.30
C GLN A 131 -42.25 -6.29 14.99
N LEU A 132 -41.81 -5.08 14.66
CA LEU A 132 -40.67 -4.44 15.32
C LEU A 132 -40.93 -4.22 16.81
N ILE A 133 -42.11 -3.71 17.18
CA ILE A 133 -42.49 -3.49 18.58
C ILE A 133 -42.60 -4.82 19.32
N ALA A 134 -43.23 -5.83 18.73
CA ALA A 134 -43.34 -7.16 19.32
C ALA A 134 -41.97 -7.79 19.57
N HIS A 135 -41.06 -7.68 18.59
CA HIS A 135 -39.70 -8.19 18.72
C HIS A 135 -38.88 -7.39 19.74
N ALA A 136 -38.98 -6.06 19.75
CA ALA A 136 -38.32 -5.21 20.73
C ALA A 136 -38.79 -5.54 22.16
N HIS A 137 -40.07 -5.82 22.36
CA HIS A 137 -40.60 -6.25 23.66
C HIS A 137 -40.10 -7.66 24.05
N ALA A 138 -39.91 -8.56 23.08
CA ALA A 138 -39.30 -9.87 23.34
C ALA A 138 -37.82 -9.74 23.73
N LEU A 139 -37.05 -8.91 23.02
CA LEU A 139 -35.66 -8.61 23.35
C LEU A 139 -35.52 -7.87 24.67
N ALA A 140 -36.42 -6.96 25.01
CA ALA A 140 -36.36 -6.22 26.27
C ALA A 140 -36.41 -7.17 27.48
N LYS A 141 -37.14 -8.29 27.40
CA LYS A 141 -37.20 -9.29 28.48
C LYS A 141 -35.87 -10.01 28.70
N THR A 142 -35.05 -10.16 27.66
CA THR A 142 -33.79 -10.93 27.72
C THR A 142 -32.55 -10.04 27.78
N THR A 143 -32.66 -8.78 27.38
CA THR A 143 -31.54 -7.82 27.31
C THR A 143 -31.57 -6.76 28.41
N SER A 144 -32.71 -6.54 29.08
CA SER A 144 -32.76 -5.62 30.21
C SER A 144 -32.14 -6.24 31.45
N ALA A 145 -31.18 -5.53 32.04
CA ALA A 145 -30.74 -5.84 33.40
C ALA A 145 -31.94 -5.66 34.35
N PRO A 146 -32.21 -6.61 35.27
CA PRO A 146 -33.36 -6.52 36.16
C PRO A 146 -33.30 -5.20 36.93
N VAL A 147 -34.40 -4.44 36.89
CA VAL A 147 -34.55 -3.21 37.67
C VAL A 147 -34.48 -3.60 39.13
N SER A 148 -33.32 -3.35 39.76
CA SER A 148 -32.94 -3.49 41.16
C SER A 148 -33.73 -4.52 42.01
N SER A 149 -33.00 -5.48 42.57
CA SER A 149 -33.42 -6.59 43.46
C SER A 149 -34.21 -6.22 44.75
N LEU A 150 -34.83 -5.04 44.83
CA LEU A 150 -35.54 -4.48 45.98
C LEU A 150 -37.06 -4.73 45.98
N LEU A 151 -37.69 -5.05 44.83
CA LEU A 151 -39.15 -5.10 44.73
C LEU A 151 -39.75 -6.50 44.45
N ALA A 152 -38.96 -7.47 43.99
CA ALA A 152 -39.40 -8.86 43.82
C ALA A 152 -38.20 -9.83 43.77
N PRO A 153 -38.36 -11.10 44.18
CA PRO A 153 -37.32 -12.12 43.96
C PRO A 153 -37.09 -12.28 42.45
N VAL A 154 -35.92 -11.85 41.99
CA VAL A 154 -35.51 -11.97 40.58
C VAL A 154 -35.34 -13.45 40.26
N ASP A 155 -36.12 -13.95 39.29
CA ASP A 155 -35.92 -15.28 38.75
C ASP A 155 -34.57 -15.32 38.00
N LYS A 156 -33.56 -15.89 38.66
CA LYS A 156 -32.18 -15.96 38.16
C LYS A 156 -32.07 -16.76 36.87
N ALA A 157 -33.03 -17.63 36.56
CA ALA A 157 -33.05 -18.43 35.34
C ALA A 157 -33.44 -17.62 34.10
N ALA A 158 -34.16 -16.50 34.26
CA ALA A 158 -34.59 -15.62 33.19
C ALA A 158 -33.58 -14.48 32.88
N ALA A 159 -32.58 -14.29 33.74
CA ALA A 159 -31.64 -13.17 33.67
C ALA A 159 -30.28 -13.53 33.02
N THR A 160 -30.09 -14.76 32.55
CA THR A 160 -28.85 -15.16 31.87
C THR A 160 -28.91 -14.74 30.40
N PRO A 161 -27.87 -14.07 29.86
CA PRO A 161 -27.89 -13.57 28.48
C PRO A 161 -27.76 -14.67 27.43
N TRP A 162 -27.50 -15.91 27.85
CA TRP A 162 -27.49 -17.10 27.01
C TRP A 162 -28.46 -18.15 27.58
N PRO A 163 -28.97 -19.08 26.74
CA PRO A 163 -29.82 -20.17 27.20
C PRO A 163 -29.09 -21.03 28.24
N ASN A 164 -29.74 -21.31 29.36
CA ASN A 164 -29.17 -22.15 30.40
C ASN A 164 -29.21 -23.64 30.01
N GLU A 165 -28.37 -24.46 30.65
CA GLU A 165 -28.27 -25.90 30.36
C GLU A 165 -29.60 -26.63 30.50
N ALA A 166 -30.40 -26.28 31.51
CA ALA A 166 -31.71 -26.89 31.74
C ALA A 166 -32.69 -26.60 30.57
N ALA A 167 -32.71 -25.37 30.05
CA ALA A 167 -33.52 -24.96 28.91
C ALA A 167 -33.03 -25.63 27.62
N MET A 168 -31.71 -25.80 27.44
CA MET A 168 -31.15 -26.57 26.32
C MET A 168 -31.56 -28.05 26.38
N ARG A 169 -31.50 -28.68 27.57
CA ARG A 169 -31.95 -30.06 27.79
C ARG A 169 -33.46 -30.25 27.61
N GLN A 170 -34.26 -29.22 27.89
CA GLN A 170 -35.71 -29.27 27.70
C GLN A 170 -36.15 -28.94 26.26
N GLY A 171 -35.25 -28.41 25.43
CA GLY A 171 -35.55 -28.00 24.07
C GLY A 171 -35.95 -29.17 23.16
N LEU A 172 -36.79 -28.87 22.16
CA LEU A 172 -37.26 -29.83 21.15
C LEU A 172 -36.11 -30.55 20.45
N LEU A 173 -34.98 -29.86 20.22
CA LEU A 173 -33.80 -30.47 19.59
C LEU A 173 -33.24 -31.62 20.43
N PHE A 174 -33.08 -31.42 21.75
CA PHE A 174 -32.60 -32.46 22.66
C PHE A 174 -33.60 -33.64 22.79
N GLN A 175 -34.90 -33.34 22.69
CA GLN A 175 -35.94 -34.38 22.72
C GLN A 175 -35.99 -35.20 21.42
N LEU A 176 -35.76 -34.57 20.27
CA LEU A 176 -35.86 -35.20 18.95
C LEU A 176 -34.59 -35.96 18.56
N GLU A 177 -33.41 -35.40 18.87
CA GLU A 177 -32.12 -36.01 18.58
C GLU A 177 -31.67 -36.98 19.70
N GLY A 178 -32.45 -37.03 20.79
CA GLY A 178 -32.16 -37.85 21.95
C GLY A 178 -31.04 -37.25 22.78
N SER A 179 -31.11 -37.53 24.08
CA SER A 179 -30.06 -37.22 25.04
C SER A 179 -28.70 -37.54 24.42
N MET A 180 -27.88 -36.52 24.16
CA MET A 180 -26.44 -36.63 23.86
C MET A 180 -25.69 -37.16 25.10
N SER A 181 -26.22 -38.18 25.77
CA SER A 181 -25.68 -38.94 26.89
C SER A 181 -24.39 -39.71 26.54
N GLY A 182 -23.74 -39.38 25.43
CA GLY A 182 -22.53 -40.03 24.96
C GLY A 182 -21.33 -39.10 24.72
N VAL A 183 -21.49 -37.78 24.74
CA VAL A 183 -20.37 -36.86 24.45
C VAL A 183 -20.30 -35.77 25.52
N GLY A 184 -19.79 -36.15 26.70
CA GLY A 184 -19.59 -35.20 27.80
C GLY A 184 -19.65 -35.80 29.20
N ASP A 185 -19.44 -37.10 29.36
CA ASP A 185 -19.28 -37.70 30.68
C ASP A 185 -17.99 -37.18 31.31
N VAL A 186 -18.09 -36.18 32.17
CA VAL A 186 -17.00 -35.78 33.07
C VAL A 186 -16.99 -36.78 34.22
N GLY A 187 -16.57 -37.99 33.92
CA GLY A 187 -16.38 -39.04 34.92
C GLY A 187 -15.25 -38.64 35.87
N VAL A 188 -15.58 -38.45 37.15
CA VAL A 188 -14.58 -38.56 38.21
C VAL A 188 -14.20 -40.04 38.29
N VAL A 189 -12.93 -40.33 38.06
CA VAL A 189 -12.38 -41.70 38.04
C VAL A 189 -12.67 -42.39 39.38
N GLY A 190 -13.60 -43.36 39.38
CA GLY A 190 -13.76 -44.27 40.53
C GLY A 190 -15.10 -44.96 40.70
N ASP A 191 -16.21 -44.47 40.13
CA ASP A 191 -17.53 -45.03 40.45
C ASP A 191 -18.04 -45.99 39.36
N VAL A 192 -17.99 -47.29 39.65
CA VAL A 192 -18.51 -48.35 38.78
C VAL A 192 -20.00 -48.50 39.08
N THR A 193 -20.85 -47.73 38.41
CA THR A 193 -22.30 -47.91 38.52
C THR A 193 -22.74 -49.00 37.55
N ALA A 194 -23.29 -50.09 38.08
CA ALA A 194 -23.80 -51.21 37.30
C ALA A 194 -24.98 -50.80 36.39
N PRO A 195 -25.09 -51.32 35.16
CA PRO A 195 -26.20 -50.98 34.28
C PRO A 195 -27.52 -51.58 34.79
N GLU A 196 -28.49 -50.73 35.13
CA GLU A 196 -29.88 -51.13 35.32
C GLU A 196 -30.51 -51.55 33.97
N PRO A 197 -31.44 -52.53 33.98
CA PRO A 197 -32.09 -53.00 32.77
C PRO A 197 -33.07 -51.96 32.21
N ALA A 198 -32.97 -51.75 30.91
CA ALA A 198 -33.81 -50.87 30.10
C ALA A 198 -35.31 -51.08 30.37
N GLN A 199 -36.01 -50.00 30.74
CA GLN A 199 -37.46 -49.96 30.72
C GLN A 199 -37.96 -49.95 29.26
N PRO A 200 -39.08 -50.62 28.94
CA PRO A 200 -39.61 -50.65 27.58
C PRO A 200 -40.19 -49.28 27.18
N ALA A 201 -39.67 -48.71 26.11
CA ALA A 201 -40.21 -47.50 25.48
C ALA A 201 -41.66 -47.73 25.00
N PRO A 202 -42.55 -46.73 25.10
CA PRO A 202 -43.86 -46.80 24.44
C PRO A 202 -43.69 -46.82 22.92
N GLN A 203 -44.33 -47.79 22.26
CA GLN A 203 -44.38 -47.86 20.80
C GLN A 203 -45.21 -46.68 20.26
N VAL A 204 -44.54 -45.70 19.68
CA VAL A 204 -45.19 -44.64 18.88
C VAL A 204 -45.44 -45.20 17.48
N VAL A 205 -46.70 -45.50 17.20
CA VAL A 205 -47.22 -45.86 15.88
C VAL A 205 -46.87 -44.74 14.89
N HIS A 206 -46.01 -45.03 13.92
CA HIS A 206 -45.79 -44.16 12.77
C HIS A 206 -46.79 -44.54 11.67
N GLU A 207 -47.79 -43.70 11.43
CA GLU A 207 -48.54 -43.70 10.17
C GLU A 207 -47.74 -42.91 9.12
N GLU A 208 -47.28 -43.60 8.08
CA GLU A 208 -47.33 -43.22 6.64
C GLU A 208 -46.24 -43.97 5.82
N PRO A 209 -46.59 -45.03 5.07
CA PRO A 209 -45.64 -45.88 4.34
C PRO A 209 -45.40 -45.37 2.90
N GLY A 210 -45.02 -44.09 2.74
CA GLY A 210 -44.97 -43.46 1.41
C GLY A 210 -43.67 -42.76 1.01
N ARG A 211 -42.86 -42.29 1.96
CA ARG A 211 -41.66 -41.49 1.63
C ARG A 211 -40.40 -42.34 1.73
N ARG A 212 -39.96 -42.87 0.59
CA ARG A 212 -38.59 -43.40 0.46
C ARG A 212 -37.62 -42.22 0.47
N TYR A 213 -36.69 -42.24 1.41
CA TYR A 213 -35.56 -41.32 1.47
C TYR A 213 -34.64 -41.59 0.27
N ASP A 214 -34.55 -40.64 -0.66
CA ASP A 214 -33.62 -40.70 -1.79
C ASP A 214 -32.45 -39.72 -1.53
N PRO A 215 -31.26 -40.21 -1.13
CA PRO A 215 -30.10 -39.37 -0.86
C PRO A 215 -29.52 -38.67 -2.10
N GLY A 216 -30.02 -38.98 -3.31
CA GLY A 216 -29.60 -38.34 -4.56
C GLY A 216 -30.41 -37.09 -4.95
N ALA A 217 -31.53 -36.80 -4.28
CA ALA A 217 -32.46 -35.74 -4.68
C ALA A 217 -31.90 -34.31 -4.48
N VAL A 218 -30.78 -34.14 -3.77
CA VAL A 218 -30.15 -32.84 -3.53
C VAL A 218 -29.34 -32.32 -4.73
N PHE A 219 -28.98 -33.18 -5.69
CA PHE A 219 -28.08 -32.83 -6.80
C PHE A 219 -28.74 -32.84 -8.19
N GLN A 220 -30.06 -33.02 -8.27
CA GLN A 220 -30.82 -32.95 -9.53
C GLN A 220 -31.71 -31.71 -9.59
N LEU A 221 -31.29 -30.61 -8.94
CA LEU A 221 -31.78 -29.28 -9.28
C LEU A 221 -31.17 -28.92 -10.64
N ASP A 222 -31.93 -29.17 -11.69
CA ASP A 222 -31.62 -28.78 -13.07
C ASP A 222 -31.62 -27.24 -13.15
N LEU A 223 -30.41 -26.65 -13.15
CA LEU A 223 -30.18 -25.21 -13.12
C LEU A 223 -30.23 -24.55 -14.53
N ASN A 224 -30.72 -25.27 -15.54
CA ASN A 224 -30.77 -24.78 -16.93
C ASN A 224 -32.20 -24.41 -17.40
N SER A 225 -33.12 -24.04 -16.50
CA SER A 225 -34.51 -23.73 -16.89
C SER A 225 -34.75 -22.27 -17.32
N ASP A 226 -33.73 -21.50 -17.68
CA ASP A 226 -33.87 -20.07 -18.02
C ASP A 226 -33.07 -19.68 -19.27
N ASP A 227 -33.42 -20.28 -20.42
CA ASP A 227 -33.02 -19.78 -21.73
C ASP A 227 -34.05 -20.16 -22.81
N SER A 228 -35.22 -19.50 -22.79
CA SER A 228 -36.06 -19.31 -23.98
C SER A 228 -37.29 -18.46 -23.64
N ASP A 229 -37.30 -17.19 -24.07
CA ASP A 229 -38.47 -16.52 -24.64
C ASP A 229 -38.06 -15.11 -25.12
N ASP A 230 -37.53 -15.05 -26.35
CA ASP A 230 -37.47 -13.83 -27.18
C ASP A 230 -37.55 -14.29 -28.65
N ASP A 231 -38.79 -14.30 -29.19
CA ASP A 231 -39.15 -14.19 -30.63
C ASP A 231 -40.61 -13.73 -30.77
#